data_AF-A0A143XM85-F1
#
_entry.id   AF-A0A143XM85-F1
#
_cell.length_a   1.000
_cell.length_b   1.000
_cell.length_c   1.000
_cell.angle_alpha   90.00
_cell.angle_beta   90.00
_cell.angle_gamma   90.00
#
_symmetry.space_group_name_H-M   'P 1'
#
loop_
_entity.id
_entity.type
_entity.pdbx_description
1 polymer ?
#
loop_
_entity_poly.entity_id
_entity_poly.type
_entity_poly.pdbx_seq_one_letter_code
_entity_poly.pdbx_strand_id
1 'polypeptide(L)'
;MDAQIILLRETASVAELADRAVSAVVNGEVDPITAHINMSRVEAAITQFKSNPQVRDITLRELSKYGKSHIFGDCRLEEAESGVKYDYSMCGDSKLAEMYKTLEAVKADIRERETMLKSLPKSGMADPETGEMVYPPARSSKTIIKTTFKKY
;
A
#
# COMPACT_ATOMS: atom_id res chain seq x y z
N MET A 1 -8.65 17.90 -30.54
CA MET A 1 -9.61 17.73 -29.43
C MET A 1 -9.89 16.25 -29.37
N ASP A 2 -9.07 15.48 -28.65
CA ASP A 2 -9.27 14.02 -28.51
C ASP A 2 -8.93 13.61 -27.08
N ALA A 3 -9.67 14.19 -26.14
CA ALA A 3 -9.73 13.72 -24.76
C ALA A 3 -10.82 12.66 -24.56
N GLN A 4 -11.31 12.01 -25.64
CA GLN A 4 -12.67 11.48 -25.67
C GLN A 4 -12.88 9.98 -25.86
N ILE A 5 -11.86 9.12 -25.96
CA ILE A 5 -12.12 7.67 -25.98
C ILE A 5 -11.04 6.93 -25.18
N ILE A 6 -11.48 5.98 -24.36
CA ILE A 6 -10.69 5.05 -23.52
C ILE A 6 -10.43 5.56 -22.08
N LEU A 7 -11.46 6.05 -21.41
CA LEU A 7 -11.70 5.53 -20.06
C LEU A 7 -12.43 4.19 -20.23
N LEU A 8 -11.64 3.14 -20.52
CA LEU A 8 -12.00 1.72 -20.48
C LEU A 8 -13.42 1.38 -20.97
N ARG A 9 -13.63 1.44 -22.29
CA ARG A 9 -14.67 0.58 -22.91
C ARG A 9 -14.04 -0.78 -23.14
N GLU A 10 -14.09 -1.65 -22.14
CA GLU A 10 -13.80 -3.06 -22.35
C GLU A 10 -14.74 -3.89 -21.47
N THR A 11 -15.59 -4.69 -22.11
CA THR A 11 -16.55 -5.62 -21.46
C THR A 11 -15.87 -6.83 -20.82
N ALA A 12 -14.54 -6.84 -20.77
CA ALA A 12 -13.74 -7.90 -20.20
C ALA A 12 -13.55 -7.63 -18.70
N SER A 13 -13.67 -8.68 -17.91
CA SER A 13 -13.41 -8.64 -16.47
C SER A 13 -11.94 -8.27 -16.18
N VAL A 14 -11.69 -7.78 -14.97
CA VAL A 14 -10.32 -7.51 -14.49
C VAL A 14 -9.40 -8.73 -14.62
N ALA A 15 -9.94 -9.93 -14.38
CA ALA A 15 -9.18 -11.17 -14.50
C ALA A 15 -8.75 -11.44 -15.95
N GLU A 16 -9.65 -11.30 -16.91
CA GLU A 16 -9.34 -11.53 -18.33
C GLU A 16 -8.32 -10.52 -18.85
N LEU A 17 -8.41 -9.25 -18.43
CA LEU A 17 -7.44 -8.23 -18.79
C LEU A 17 -6.04 -8.55 -18.20
N ALA A 18 -6.00 -8.99 -16.95
CA ALA A 18 -4.75 -9.39 -16.30
C ALA A 18 -4.12 -10.60 -16.98
N ASP A 19 -4.90 -11.64 -17.27
CA ASP A 19 -4.40 -12.87 -17.92
C ASP A 19 -3.85 -12.60 -19.31
N ARG A 20 -4.48 -11.73 -20.09
CA ARG A 20 -3.95 -11.30 -21.40
C ARG A 20 -2.62 -10.56 -21.25
N ALA A 21 -2.54 -9.61 -20.32
CA ALA A 21 -1.31 -8.85 -20.09
C ALA A 21 -0.15 -9.74 -19.61
N VAL A 22 -0.44 -10.70 -18.72
CA VAL A 22 0.54 -11.69 -18.25
C VAL A 22 0.99 -12.59 -19.41
N SER A 23 0.05 -13.11 -20.19
CA SER A 23 0.34 -14.02 -21.31
C SER A 23 1.22 -13.34 -22.37
N ALA A 24 0.96 -12.08 -22.72
CA ALA A 24 1.76 -11.34 -23.70
C ALA A 24 3.24 -11.22 -23.28
N VAL A 25 3.52 -11.05 -21.98
CA VAL A 25 4.90 -10.99 -21.47
C VAL A 25 5.53 -12.38 -21.40
N VAL A 26 4.80 -13.38 -20.87
CA VAL A 26 5.30 -14.75 -20.69
C VAL A 26 5.57 -15.43 -22.04
N ASN A 27 4.73 -15.18 -23.05
CA ASN A 27 4.89 -15.71 -24.40
C ASN A 27 5.96 -14.97 -25.23
N GLY A 28 6.55 -13.90 -24.69
CA GLY A 28 7.59 -13.12 -25.37
C GLY A 28 7.08 -12.16 -26.46
N GLU A 29 5.77 -11.88 -26.50
CA GLU A 29 5.17 -10.91 -27.43
C GLU A 29 5.55 -9.46 -27.06
N VAL A 30 5.78 -9.21 -25.78
CA VAL A 30 6.20 -7.91 -25.25
C VAL A 30 7.42 -8.07 -24.34
N ASP A 31 8.42 -7.20 -24.54
CA ASP A 31 9.61 -7.14 -23.67
C ASP A 31 9.22 -6.89 -22.20
N PRO A 32 9.70 -7.72 -21.24
CA PRO A 32 9.31 -7.62 -19.84
C PRO A 32 9.66 -6.28 -19.18
N ILE A 33 10.79 -5.66 -19.54
CA ILE A 33 11.20 -4.37 -18.97
C ILE A 33 10.25 -3.26 -19.43
N THR A 34 9.96 -3.25 -20.74
CA THR A 34 9.04 -2.30 -21.35
C THR A 34 7.64 -2.45 -20.80
N ALA A 35 7.14 -3.69 -20.67
CA ALA A 35 5.85 -4.00 -20.05
C ALA A 35 5.80 -3.47 -18.60
N HIS A 36 6.81 -3.77 -17.80
CA HIS A 36 6.89 -3.33 -16.40
C HIS A 36 6.88 -1.81 -16.26
N ILE A 37 7.65 -1.10 -17.08
CA ILE A 37 7.68 0.38 -17.10
C ILE A 37 6.30 0.95 -17.46
N ASN A 38 5.66 0.40 -18.50
CA ASN A 38 4.37 0.89 -18.95
C ASN A 38 3.27 0.64 -17.92
N MET A 39 3.21 -0.56 -17.33
CA MET A 39 2.25 -0.87 -16.26
C MET A 39 2.48 0.00 -15.03
N SER A 40 3.74 0.26 -14.65
CA SER A 40 4.06 1.20 -13.56
C SER A 40 3.53 2.61 -13.84
N ARG A 41 3.59 3.08 -15.10
CA ARG A 41 3.04 4.40 -15.50
C ARG A 41 1.52 4.42 -15.44
N VAL A 42 0.87 3.37 -15.92
CA VAL A 42 -0.59 3.23 -15.89
C VAL A 42 -1.08 3.20 -14.44
N GLU A 43 -0.42 2.44 -13.57
CA GLU A 43 -0.71 2.41 -12.13
C GLU A 43 -0.61 3.82 -11.53
N ALA A 44 0.49 4.53 -11.77
CA ALA A 44 0.67 5.90 -11.28
C ALA A 44 -0.41 6.86 -11.79
N ALA A 45 -0.79 6.75 -13.06
CA ALA A 45 -1.85 7.57 -13.66
C ALA A 45 -3.23 7.27 -13.04
N ILE A 46 -3.55 6.00 -12.80
CA ILE A 46 -4.79 5.59 -12.13
C ILE A 46 -4.82 6.11 -10.68
N THR A 47 -3.72 6.01 -9.94
CA THR A 47 -3.61 6.57 -8.59
C THR A 47 -3.85 8.08 -8.61
N GLN A 48 -3.21 8.80 -9.54
CA GLN A 48 -3.40 10.25 -9.68
C GLN A 48 -4.86 10.60 -10.00
N PHE A 49 -5.49 9.88 -10.94
CA PHE A 49 -6.89 10.06 -11.31
C PHE A 49 -7.83 9.82 -10.12
N LYS A 50 -7.70 8.69 -9.42
CA LYS A 50 -8.54 8.35 -8.26
C LYS A 50 -8.34 9.30 -7.08
N SER A 51 -7.15 9.88 -6.94
CA SER A 51 -6.85 10.86 -5.89
C SER A 51 -7.30 12.29 -6.23
N ASN A 52 -7.72 12.56 -7.47
CA ASN A 52 -8.14 13.89 -7.88
C ASN A 52 -9.47 14.28 -7.20
N PRO A 53 -9.51 15.36 -6.39
CA PRO A 53 -10.72 15.77 -5.68
C PRO A 53 -11.89 16.09 -6.61
N GLN A 54 -11.64 16.73 -7.77
CA GLN A 54 -12.70 17.10 -8.70
C GLN A 54 -13.38 15.86 -9.29
N VAL A 55 -12.58 14.86 -9.68
CA VAL A 55 -13.11 13.58 -10.18
C VAL A 55 -13.94 12.91 -9.10
N ARG A 56 -13.38 12.77 -7.89
CA ARG A 56 -14.08 12.15 -6.75
C ARG A 56 -15.41 12.84 -6.46
N ASP A 57 -15.42 14.17 -6.36
CA ASP A 57 -16.61 14.94 -5.98
C ASP A 57 -17.71 14.84 -7.05
N ILE A 58 -17.34 14.84 -8.33
CA ILE A 58 -18.28 14.62 -9.44
C ILE A 58 -18.81 13.19 -9.42
N THR A 59 -17.98 12.18 -9.19
CA THR A 59 -18.40 10.76 -9.12
C THR A 59 -19.33 10.52 -7.93
N LEU A 60 -19.04 11.08 -6.75
CA LEU A 60 -19.92 10.98 -5.57
C LEU A 60 -21.28 11.63 -5.81
N ARG A 61 -21.29 12.81 -6.46
CA ARG A 61 -22.55 13.49 -6.83
C ARG A 61 -23.38 12.66 -7.81
N GLU A 62 -22.74 11.92 -8.71
CA GLU A 62 -23.47 11.02 -9.61
C GLU A 62 -23.98 9.79 -8.88
N LEU A 63 -23.14 9.17 -8.03
CA LEU A 63 -23.50 7.98 -7.26
C LEU A 63 -24.68 8.23 -6.31
N SER A 64 -24.76 9.42 -5.69
CA SER A 64 -25.83 9.76 -4.75
C SER A 64 -27.24 9.68 -5.35
N LYS A 65 -27.37 9.76 -6.68
CA LYS A 65 -28.65 9.57 -7.39
C LYS A 65 -29.16 8.13 -7.31
N TYR A 66 -28.28 7.15 -7.06
CA TYR A 66 -28.59 5.73 -6.98
C TYR A 66 -28.71 5.22 -5.53
N GLY A 67 -28.50 6.10 -4.55
CA GLY A 67 -28.45 5.76 -3.12
C GLY A 67 -27.02 5.48 -2.62
N LYS A 68 -26.92 4.96 -1.38
CA LYS A 68 -25.61 4.74 -0.72
C LYS A 68 -24.76 3.65 -1.36
N SER A 69 -25.37 2.68 -2.03
CA SER A 69 -24.70 1.54 -2.65
C SER A 69 -25.43 1.11 -3.91
N HIS A 70 -24.72 0.88 -5.01
CA HIS A 70 -25.29 0.44 -6.28
C HIS A 70 -24.31 -0.43 -7.08
N ILE A 71 -24.85 -1.32 -7.91
CA ILE A 71 -24.05 -2.21 -8.78
C ILE A 71 -24.14 -1.71 -10.21
N PHE A 72 -22.99 -1.43 -10.83
CA PHE A 72 -22.81 -1.04 -12.22
C PHE A 72 -22.02 -2.14 -12.95
N GLY A 73 -22.71 -3.00 -13.69
CA GLY A 73 -22.08 -4.15 -14.35
C GLY A 73 -21.47 -5.12 -13.34
N ASP A 74 -20.15 -5.32 -13.41
CA ASP A 74 -19.36 -6.14 -12.50
C ASP A 74 -18.81 -5.37 -11.28
N CYS A 75 -19.09 -4.06 -11.17
CA CYS A 75 -18.56 -3.20 -10.12
C CYS A 75 -19.65 -2.75 -9.14
N ARG A 76 -19.43 -2.91 -7.83
CA ARG A 76 -20.25 -2.26 -6.79
C ARG A 76 -19.57 -0.97 -6.34
N LEU A 77 -20.30 0.13 -6.40
CA LEU A 77 -19.88 1.41 -5.85
C LEU A 77 -20.71 1.73 -4.59
N GLU A 78 -20.02 2.15 -3.55
CA GLU A 78 -20.62 2.50 -2.26
C GLU A 78 -19.97 3.78 -1.73
N GLU A 79 -20.81 4.71 -1.27
CA GLU A 79 -20.35 5.87 -0.53
C GLU A 79 -19.99 5.44 0.89
N ALA A 80 -18.70 5.48 1.20
CA ALA A 80 -18.17 5.08 2.50
C ALA A 80 -17.24 6.15 3.07
N GLU A 81 -17.39 6.43 4.36
CA GLU A 81 -16.41 7.22 5.12
C GLU A 81 -15.22 6.32 5.48
N SER A 82 -14.05 6.65 4.95
CA SER A 82 -12.82 5.89 5.21
C SER A 82 -11.73 6.79 5.76
N GLY A 83 -10.92 6.26 6.67
CA GLY A 83 -9.79 7.00 7.25
C GLY A 83 -10.18 8.01 8.33
N VAL A 84 -11.30 7.79 9.02
CA VAL A 84 -11.65 8.57 10.23
C VAL A 84 -10.52 8.45 11.23
N LYS A 85 -9.85 9.56 11.52
CA LYS A 85 -8.81 9.66 12.53
C LYS A 85 -9.36 10.47 13.68
N TYR A 86 -9.28 9.90 14.87
CA TYR A 86 -9.60 10.60 16.09
C TYR A 86 -8.34 11.27 16.62
N ASP A 87 -8.41 12.58 16.85
CA ASP A 87 -7.38 13.31 17.56
C ASP A 87 -7.70 13.29 19.06
N TYR A 88 -6.90 12.53 19.81
CA TYR A 88 -7.04 12.41 21.26
C TYR A 88 -6.17 13.42 22.04
N SER A 89 -5.40 14.27 21.34
CA SER A 89 -4.44 15.19 21.99
C SER A 89 -5.11 16.22 22.90
N MET A 90 -6.35 16.59 22.59
CA MET A 90 -7.13 17.60 23.33
C MET A 90 -8.19 17.00 24.24
N CYS A 91 -8.21 15.67 24.44
CA CYS A 91 -9.18 15.01 25.32
C CYS A 91 -8.95 15.27 26.81
N GLY A 92 -7.82 15.88 27.20
CA GLY A 92 -7.49 16.17 28.60
C GLY A 92 -7.26 14.92 29.46
N ASP A 93 -7.10 13.74 28.85
CA ASP A 93 -6.91 12.48 29.54
C ASP A 93 -5.41 12.29 29.87
N SER A 94 -5.06 12.52 31.13
CA SER A 94 -3.70 12.35 31.63
C SER A 94 -3.21 10.90 31.58
N LYS A 95 -4.10 9.92 31.79
CA LYS A 95 -3.76 8.50 31.75
C LYS A 95 -3.38 8.09 30.33
N LEU A 96 -4.12 8.54 29.33
CA LEU A 96 -3.81 8.28 27.94
C LEU A 96 -2.49 8.94 27.53
N ALA A 97 -2.22 10.17 27.99
CA ALA A 97 -0.96 10.85 27.74
C ALA A 97 0.25 10.10 28.34
N GLU A 98 0.12 9.55 29.55
CA GLU A 98 1.13 8.69 30.16
C GLU A 98 1.34 7.40 29.36
N MET A 99 0.26 6.75 28.93
CA MET A 99 0.34 5.55 28.08
C MET A 99 1.09 5.82 26.78
N TYR A 100 0.87 6.96 26.12
CA TYR A 100 1.62 7.33 24.92
C TYR A 100 3.12 7.55 25.20
N LYS A 101 3.47 8.19 26.31
CA LYS A 101 4.88 8.36 26.70
C LYS A 101 5.57 7.01 26.92
N THR A 102 4.92 6.11 27.66
CA THR A 102 5.44 4.76 27.90
C THR A 102 5.56 3.98 26.60
N LEU A 103 4.56 4.07 25.72
CA LEU A 103 4.56 3.40 24.43
C LEU A 103 5.71 3.89 23.53
N GLU A 104 5.99 5.18 23.49
CA GLU A 104 7.12 5.71 22.71
C GLU A 104 8.48 5.30 23.30
N ALA A 105 8.63 5.28 24.62
CA ALA A 105 9.83 4.77 25.29
C ALA A 105 10.05 3.27 24.97
N VAL A 106 9.03 2.44 25.17
CA VAL A 106 9.10 1.00 24.89
C VAL A 106 9.38 0.73 23.40
N LYS A 107 8.82 1.53 22.48
CA LYS A 107 9.15 1.42 21.05
C LYS A 107 10.62 1.72 20.77
N ALA A 108 11.21 2.68 21.47
CA ALA A 108 12.63 2.99 21.33
C ALA A 108 13.49 1.82 21.83
N ASP A 109 13.17 1.28 23.01
CA ASP A 109 13.87 0.14 23.59
C ASP A 109 13.78 -1.11 22.70
N ILE A 110 12.59 -1.39 22.14
CA ILE A 110 12.41 -2.49 21.18
C ILE A 110 13.29 -2.28 19.94
N ARG A 111 13.33 -1.08 19.38
CA ARG A 111 14.15 -0.79 18.18
C ARG A 111 15.64 -0.97 18.46
N GLU A 112 16.11 -0.55 19.62
CA GLU A 112 17.49 -0.75 20.05
C GLU A 112 17.79 -2.25 20.21
N ARG A 113 16.92 -2.99 20.91
CA ARG A 113 17.04 -4.44 21.09
C ARG A 113 17.05 -5.18 19.75
N GLU A 114 16.14 -4.85 18.83
CA GLU A 114 16.10 -5.44 17.49
C GLU A 114 17.37 -5.14 16.67
N THR A 115 17.92 -3.93 16.80
CA THR A 115 19.16 -3.54 16.11
C THR A 115 20.33 -4.34 16.64
N MET A 116 20.42 -4.50 17.96
CA MET A 116 21.42 -5.37 18.59
C MET A 116 21.27 -6.82 18.13
N LEU A 117 20.05 -7.38 18.14
CA LEU A 117 19.79 -8.76 17.69
C LEU A 117 20.24 -8.99 16.25
N LYS A 118 19.98 -8.04 15.34
CA LYS A 118 20.43 -8.11 13.93
C LYS A 118 21.95 -8.15 13.78
N SER A 119 22.70 -7.66 14.76
CA SER A 119 24.17 -7.61 14.73
C SER A 119 24.86 -8.85 15.32
N LEU A 120 24.09 -9.75 15.97
CA LEU A 120 24.65 -10.94 16.61
C LEU A 120 25.23 -11.94 15.59
N PRO A 121 26.28 -12.69 15.98
CA PRO A 121 26.83 -13.75 15.15
C PRO A 121 25.81 -14.89 14.99
N LYS A 122 25.90 -15.63 13.86
CA LYS A 122 25.00 -16.77 13.59
C LYS A 122 25.04 -17.86 14.66
N SER A 123 26.16 -18.00 15.36
CA SER A 123 26.33 -18.94 16.47
C SER A 123 25.56 -18.55 17.74
N GLY A 124 24.98 -17.35 17.78
CA GLY A 124 24.41 -16.77 19.00
C GLY A 124 25.49 -16.24 19.95
N MET A 125 25.04 -15.55 20.99
CA MET A 125 25.85 -14.97 22.06
C MET A 125 25.12 -15.13 23.39
N ALA A 126 25.83 -15.49 24.45
CA ALA A 126 25.25 -15.54 25.79
C ALA A 126 25.01 -14.13 26.34
N ASP A 127 23.82 -13.89 26.89
CA ASP A 127 23.50 -12.69 27.63
C ASP A 127 24.30 -12.67 28.94
N PRO A 128 25.10 -11.61 29.23
CA PRO A 128 25.93 -11.56 30.42
C PRO A 128 25.14 -11.53 31.74
N GLU A 129 23.89 -11.07 31.73
CA GLU A 129 23.08 -10.90 32.95
C GLU A 129 22.21 -12.13 33.22
N THR A 130 21.60 -12.70 32.19
CA THR A 130 20.67 -13.84 32.34
C THR A 130 21.33 -15.20 32.09
N GLY A 131 22.49 -15.22 31.42
CA GLY A 131 23.14 -16.44 30.95
C GLY A 131 22.45 -17.12 29.77
N GLU A 132 21.39 -16.52 29.22
CA GLU A 132 20.63 -17.08 28.11
C GLU A 132 21.37 -16.93 26.78
N MET A 133 21.32 -17.96 25.93
CA MET A 133 21.84 -17.88 24.57
C MET A 133 20.87 -17.12 23.66
N VAL A 134 21.31 -15.99 23.12
CA VAL A 134 20.54 -15.13 22.23
C VAL A 134 21.04 -15.26 20.79
N TYR A 135 20.13 -15.35 19.83
CA TYR A 135 20.45 -15.57 18.41
C TYR A 135 19.98 -14.42 17.52
N PRO A 136 20.64 -14.18 16.38
CA PRO A 136 20.18 -13.20 15.40
C PRO A 136 18.86 -13.64 14.77
N PRO A 137 18.04 -12.69 14.27
CA PRO A 137 16.79 -13.01 13.60
C PRO A 137 17.04 -13.75 12.28
N ALA A 138 16.13 -14.67 11.94
CA ALA A 138 16.14 -15.31 10.63
C ALA A 138 15.89 -14.27 9.53
N ARG A 139 16.81 -14.15 8.58
CA ARG A 139 16.65 -13.26 7.42
C ARG A 139 16.04 -14.02 6.26
N SER A 140 14.87 -13.59 5.82
CA SER A 140 14.30 -13.97 4.51
C SER A 140 14.15 -12.73 3.64
N SER A 141 14.39 -12.86 2.34
CA SER A 141 14.21 -11.77 1.39
C SER A 141 13.71 -12.32 0.05
N LYS A 142 12.84 -11.56 -0.60
CA LYS A 142 12.45 -11.77 -1.99
C LYS A 142 13.08 -10.66 -2.83
N THR A 143 13.63 -11.02 -3.98
CA THR A 143 14.08 -10.03 -4.97
C THR A 143 12.84 -9.38 -5.58
N ILE A 144 12.75 -8.05 -5.54
CA ILE A 144 11.64 -7.28 -6.11
C ILE A 144 12.19 -6.24 -7.10
N ILE A 145 11.35 -5.83 -8.06
CA ILE A 145 11.66 -4.72 -8.96
C ILE A 145 11.14 -3.43 -8.30
N LYS A 146 12.04 -2.49 -8.00
CA LYS A 146 11.68 -1.17 -7.46
C LYS A 146 11.61 -0.14 -8.59
N THR A 147 10.43 0.40 -8.86
CA THR A 147 10.22 1.49 -9.83
C THR A 147 10.27 2.85 -9.11
N THR A 148 10.91 3.85 -9.70
CA THR A 148 10.87 5.24 -9.20
C THR A 148 10.80 6.19 -10.39
N PHE A 149 9.83 7.11 -10.37
CA PHE A 149 9.70 8.12 -11.41
C PHE A 149 10.54 9.36 -11.06
N LYS A 150 11.19 9.95 -12.07
CA LYS A 150 11.88 11.23 -11.91
C LYS A 150 10.85 12.32 -11.61
N LYS A 151 11.06 13.08 -10.54
CA LYS A 151 10.28 14.29 -10.25
C LYS A 151 10.78 15.40 -11.17
N TYR A 152 9.86 16.04 -11.89
CA TYR A 152 10.10 17.26 -12.65
C TYR A 152 9.33 18.40 -11.99
#